data_AF-A0A6M5J2G2-F1
#
_entry.id   AF-A0A6M5J2G2-F1
#
_cell.length_a   1.000
_cell.length_b   1.000
_cell.length_c   1.000
_cell.angle_alpha   90.00
_cell.angle_beta   90.00
_cell.angle_gamma   90.00
#
_symmetry.space_group_name_H-M   'P 1'
#
loop_
_entity.id
_entity.type
_entity.pdbx_description
1 polymer ?
#
loop_
_entity_poly.entity_id
_entity_poly.type
_entity_poly.pdbx_seq_one_letter_code
_entity_poly.pdbx_strand_id
1 'polypeptide(L)'
;MTFIIAHEVIATATRFDGSAGGGWSPRLSVTLGGPVPPAAELVWAVQHSDGWPWFEHRVEVPERAAGELATVELQHGVEGVDGHDTGVIRFSLTLGSAFGGAEELVHDGLLRVERVEGLGYVVDESARLRSATLALDAADEADAPPLRVAAYLPGEFETHRVSVHCFRAGERLAEASRVWNERVFTSHEGRVTGQQVAAVFESVRGWNNLAVSGWGEGWHLLDHHDGDYELCFVLGSQLLRTVTFSVLGGRIVAQGPIEIDCATGHALLLGDTPSASFYGITPAPEALAIIADIYALRLPTDPTAGPPAAEAPSAEALTAYAERVERLLATWESELLGACPPYDLQQVLAAEAVLRERPGYDERAAAVAAANDASAVSITGESHTLGELRERMQALFTAAESRLHTAASDVDDDLAPYRQVLTGDKLALFDDRPIGDFEYRTLERTIISTPEELRDAEYWFFEGPAELTSTAALDGETVKVTTTGWRVVGWRFTPDGTIADRIEHQGPGPDAPLWAYRAPIKHP
;
A
#
# COMPACT_ATOMS: atom_id res chain seq x y z
N MET A 1 1.44 9.65 -30.78
CA MET A 1 1.73 10.93 -30.10
C MET A 1 2.24 10.58 -28.71
N THR A 2 3.25 11.30 -28.21
CA THR A 2 3.72 11.13 -26.83
C THR A 2 2.81 11.96 -25.92
N PHE A 3 2.42 11.42 -24.78
CA PHE A 3 1.57 12.10 -23.81
C PHE A 3 2.13 11.89 -22.40
N ILE A 4 1.64 12.64 -21.42
CA ILE A 4 2.04 12.47 -20.02
C ILE A 4 0.86 11.97 -19.19
N ILE A 5 1.13 10.95 -18.40
CA ILE A 5 0.26 10.35 -17.39
C ILE A 5 0.85 10.76 -16.03
N ALA A 6 0.03 11.36 -15.16
CA ALA A 6 0.36 11.78 -13.81
C ALA A 6 1.56 12.76 -13.65
N HIS A 7 1.32 13.88 -12.96
CA HIS A 7 2.36 14.87 -12.64
C HIS A 7 2.49 15.05 -11.13
N GLU A 8 3.68 14.77 -10.65
CA GLU A 8 4.06 14.88 -9.28
C GLU A 8 4.96 16.10 -9.05
N VAL A 9 4.42 17.23 -8.59
CA VAL A 9 5.28 18.34 -8.16
C VAL A 9 5.54 18.27 -6.66
N ILE A 10 6.82 18.30 -6.26
CA ILE A 10 7.29 18.47 -4.88
C ILE A 10 8.08 19.77 -4.81
N ALA A 11 7.82 20.63 -3.82
CA ALA A 11 8.71 21.76 -3.52
C ALA A 11 9.80 21.32 -2.54
N THR A 12 11.07 21.45 -2.92
CA THR A 12 12.20 21.11 -2.04
C THR A 12 13.21 22.25 -1.97
N ALA A 13 13.92 22.38 -0.84
CA ALA A 13 15.10 23.24 -0.76
C ALA A 13 16.31 22.53 -1.38
N THR A 14 17.05 23.17 -2.28
CA THR A 14 18.36 22.65 -2.73
C THR A 14 19.46 23.39 -2.00
N ARG A 15 19.74 22.98 -0.76
CA ARG A 15 20.75 23.63 0.09
C ARG A 15 22.15 23.04 -0.15
N PHE A 16 23.14 23.91 -0.33
CA PHE A 16 24.53 23.63 0.03
C PHE A 16 25.04 24.68 1.04
N ASP A 17 25.78 24.15 2.01
CA ASP A 17 26.57 24.71 3.12
C ASP A 17 26.43 26.21 3.45
N GLY A 18 25.81 26.47 4.61
CA GLY A 18 26.23 27.58 5.48
C GLY A 18 25.64 28.97 5.17
N SER A 19 24.57 29.28 5.89
CA SER A 19 23.96 30.61 6.10
C SER A 19 22.98 31.14 5.03
N ALA A 20 21.70 31.09 5.43
CA ALA A 20 20.61 32.01 5.08
C ALA A 20 20.38 32.38 3.59
N GLY A 21 20.14 31.40 2.73
CA GLY A 21 19.40 31.59 1.47
C GLY A 21 18.11 30.79 1.48
N GLY A 22 17.08 31.22 2.23
CA GLY A 22 15.81 30.50 2.38
C GLY A 22 14.90 30.59 1.14
N GLY A 23 15.33 29.98 0.04
CA GLY A 23 14.56 29.82 -1.20
C GLY A 23 14.21 28.35 -1.43
N TRP A 24 13.42 28.06 -2.46
CA TRP A 24 12.96 26.72 -2.80
C TRP A 24 13.13 26.46 -4.30
N SER A 25 13.20 25.19 -4.68
CA SER A 25 13.19 24.72 -6.07
C SER A 25 12.12 23.63 -6.24
N PRO A 26 11.41 23.60 -7.38
CA PRO A 26 10.53 22.49 -7.67
C PRO A 26 11.34 21.24 -8.01
N ARG A 27 10.75 20.08 -7.73
CA ARG A 27 11.07 18.78 -8.28
C ARG A 27 9.80 18.22 -8.90
N LEU A 28 9.93 17.54 -10.02
CA LEU A 28 8.79 17.02 -10.76
C LEU A 28 9.04 15.57 -11.16
N SER A 29 8.15 14.64 -10.78
CA SER A 29 8.10 13.30 -11.37
C SER A 29 6.99 13.24 -12.40
N VAL A 30 7.28 12.73 -13.59
CA VAL A 30 6.29 12.57 -14.67
C VAL A 30 6.36 11.18 -15.27
N THR A 31 5.21 10.61 -15.64
CA THR A 31 5.18 9.39 -16.45
C THR A 31 4.88 9.71 -17.92
N LEU A 32 5.85 9.53 -18.81
CA LEU A 32 5.64 9.65 -20.24
C LEU A 32 5.02 8.36 -20.80
N GLY A 33 4.03 8.51 -21.67
CA GLY A 33 3.39 7.42 -22.42
C GLY A 33 3.49 7.63 -23.93
N GLY A 34 3.65 6.54 -24.67
CA GLY A 34 3.66 6.54 -26.13
C GLY A 34 5.07 6.44 -26.73
N PRO A 35 5.17 6.45 -28.08
CA PRO A 35 6.46 6.32 -28.71
C PRO A 35 7.31 7.56 -28.43
N VAL A 36 8.54 7.37 -27.97
CA VAL A 36 9.53 8.44 -27.78
C VAL A 36 10.62 8.24 -28.83
N PRO A 37 10.91 9.23 -29.70
CA PRO A 37 11.91 9.07 -30.73
C PRO A 37 13.33 8.98 -30.14
N PRO A 38 14.30 8.40 -30.87
CA PRO A 38 15.69 8.36 -30.43
C PRO A 38 16.26 9.76 -30.24
N ALA A 39 17.07 9.93 -29.18
CA ALA A 39 17.66 11.20 -28.76
C ALA A 39 16.63 12.32 -28.52
N ALA A 40 15.48 11.95 -27.95
CA ALA A 40 14.53 12.92 -27.43
C ALA A 40 15.04 13.55 -26.13
N GLU A 41 14.72 14.82 -25.95
CA GLU A 41 14.93 15.56 -24.70
C GLU A 41 13.58 16.03 -24.18
N LEU A 42 13.33 15.83 -22.89
CA LEU A 42 12.26 16.51 -22.18
C LEU A 42 12.80 17.83 -21.67
N VAL A 43 12.22 18.92 -22.18
CA VAL A 43 12.53 20.29 -21.78
C VAL A 43 11.50 20.71 -20.74
N TRP A 44 11.98 20.96 -19.52
CA TRP A 44 11.20 21.47 -18.42
C TRP A 44 11.52 22.94 -18.19
N ALA A 45 10.56 23.80 -18.51
CA ALA A 45 10.68 25.25 -18.31
C ALA A 45 9.78 25.68 -17.16
N VAL A 46 10.31 26.48 -16.23
CA VAL A 46 9.57 27.02 -15.08
C VAL A 46 9.63 28.54 -15.12
N GLN A 47 8.52 29.19 -14.79
CA GLN A 47 8.39 30.65 -14.72
C GLN A 47 8.21 31.10 -13.27
N HIS A 48 8.78 32.24 -12.95
CA HIS A 48 8.47 33.03 -11.76
C HIS A 48 6.98 33.39 -11.71
N SER A 49 6.52 33.79 -10.52
CA SER A 49 5.12 34.17 -10.29
C SER A 49 4.64 35.37 -11.13
N ASP A 50 5.58 36.18 -11.61
CA ASP A 50 5.36 37.33 -12.50
C ASP A 50 5.39 36.96 -14.00
N GLY A 51 5.64 35.69 -14.33
CA GLY A 51 5.71 35.16 -15.68
C GLY A 51 7.09 35.22 -16.35
N TRP A 52 8.12 35.77 -15.69
CA TRP A 52 9.48 35.72 -16.23
C TRP A 52 10.06 34.30 -16.13
N PRO A 53 10.87 33.84 -17.10
CA PRO A 53 11.52 32.53 -17.01
C PRO A 53 12.41 32.45 -15.77
N TRP A 54 12.23 31.38 -15.00
CA TRP A 54 13.07 31.06 -13.85
C TRP A 54 14.20 30.14 -14.28
N PHE A 55 13.89 28.98 -14.85
CA PHE A 55 14.90 28.09 -15.43
C PHE A 55 14.34 27.23 -16.55
N GLU A 56 15.24 26.68 -17.36
CA GLU A 56 14.99 25.60 -18.31
C GLU A 56 15.95 24.45 -17.99
N HIS A 57 15.41 23.24 -17.89
CA HIS A 57 16.16 22.02 -17.63
C HIS A 57 15.85 20.99 -18.71
N ARG A 58 16.88 20.43 -19.35
CA ARG A 58 16.76 19.43 -20.41
C ARG A 58 17.24 18.10 -19.90
N VAL A 59 16.42 17.06 -20.08
CA VAL A 59 16.72 15.69 -19.65
C VAL A 59 16.55 14.76 -20.83
N GLU A 60 17.57 13.94 -21.10
CA GLU A 60 17.48 12.91 -22.14
C GLU A 60 16.41 11.88 -21.76
N VAL A 61 15.55 11.55 -22.72
CA VAL A 61 14.54 10.51 -22.56
C VAL A 61 14.90 9.32 -23.44
N PRO A 62 14.95 8.09 -22.90
CA PRO A 62 15.22 6.90 -23.71
C PRO A 62 14.14 6.71 -24.78
N GLU A 63 14.56 6.19 -25.94
CA GLU A 63 13.67 5.79 -27.04
C GLU A 63 12.66 4.74 -26.54
N ARG A 64 11.40 4.88 -26.95
CA ARG A 64 10.31 4.01 -26.51
C ARG A 64 9.33 3.68 -27.62
N ALA A 65 8.75 2.50 -27.54
CA ALA A 65 7.69 2.07 -28.42
C ALA A 65 6.32 2.62 -27.99
N ALA A 66 5.33 2.52 -28.88
CA ALA A 66 3.96 2.87 -28.53
C ALA A 66 3.42 1.91 -27.44
N GLY A 67 2.77 2.46 -26.41
CA GLY A 67 2.22 1.71 -25.28
C GLY A 67 3.19 1.47 -24.13
N GLU A 68 4.46 1.87 -24.25
CA GLU A 68 5.41 1.83 -23.14
C GLU A 68 5.27 3.07 -22.25
N LEU A 69 5.48 2.87 -20.94
CA LEU A 69 5.40 3.91 -19.91
C LEU A 69 6.77 4.14 -19.25
N ALA A 70 7.01 5.37 -18.82
CA ALA A 70 8.32 5.84 -18.40
C ALA A 70 8.25 6.92 -17.33
N THR A 71 8.69 6.62 -16.10
CA THR A 71 8.83 7.68 -15.10
C THR A 71 10.15 8.42 -15.28
N VAL A 72 10.08 9.75 -15.36
CA VAL A 72 11.22 10.65 -15.44
C VAL A 72 11.17 11.59 -14.24
N GLU A 73 12.23 11.54 -13.43
CA GLU A 73 12.43 12.43 -12.30
C GLU A 73 13.20 13.68 -12.77
N LEU A 74 12.59 14.85 -12.61
CA LEU A 74 13.11 16.14 -13.01
C LEU A 74 13.49 16.92 -11.75
N GLN A 75 14.78 17.23 -11.63
CA GLN A 75 15.31 18.02 -10.52
C GLN A 75 16.32 19.02 -11.05
N HIS A 76 16.08 20.30 -10.77
CA HIS A 76 17.01 21.37 -11.08
C HIS A 76 17.87 21.73 -9.85
N GLY A 77 18.94 20.96 -9.62
CA GLY A 77 19.83 21.10 -8.46
C GLY A 77 21.03 22.01 -8.70
N VAL A 78 20.80 23.27 -9.07
CA VAL A 78 21.88 24.25 -9.26
C VAL A 78 21.95 25.20 -8.06
N GLU A 79 23.11 25.24 -7.40
CA GLU A 79 23.34 26.11 -6.25
C GLU A 79 23.09 27.58 -6.61
N GLY A 80 22.32 28.28 -5.79
CA GLY A 80 22.01 29.71 -5.97
C GLY A 80 20.88 30.03 -6.96
N VAL A 81 20.18 29.01 -7.48
CA VAL A 81 19.03 29.18 -8.41
C VAL A 81 17.68 28.99 -7.70
N ASP A 82 17.69 28.74 -6.38
CA ASP A 82 16.48 28.67 -5.56
C ASP A 82 15.68 29.99 -5.62
N GLY A 83 14.37 29.85 -5.75
CA GLY A 83 13.43 30.96 -5.89
C GLY A 83 12.86 31.34 -4.53
N HIS A 84 12.42 32.59 -4.42
CA HIS A 84 11.77 33.11 -3.22
C HIS A 84 10.29 33.44 -3.46
N ASP A 85 9.78 33.07 -4.63
CA ASP A 85 8.44 33.42 -5.07
C ASP A 85 7.37 32.62 -4.34
N THR A 86 6.22 33.27 -4.16
CA THR A 86 4.97 32.68 -3.70
C THR A 86 3.87 33.05 -4.67
N GLY A 87 2.76 32.33 -4.66
CA GLY A 87 1.68 32.49 -5.62
C GLY A 87 1.70 31.39 -6.68
N VAL A 88 1.19 31.71 -7.87
CA VAL A 88 1.06 30.74 -8.97
C VAL A 88 2.32 30.75 -9.83
N ILE A 89 3.01 29.63 -9.87
CA ILE A 89 4.20 29.34 -10.65
C ILE A 89 3.77 28.51 -11.86
N ARG A 90 4.15 28.93 -13.07
CA ARG A 90 3.85 28.17 -14.29
C ARG A 90 5.02 27.28 -14.66
N PHE A 91 4.76 26.11 -15.21
CA PHE A 91 5.78 25.27 -15.83
C PHE A 91 5.26 24.60 -17.08
N SER A 92 6.14 24.28 -18.02
CA SER A 92 5.79 23.53 -19.22
C SER A 92 6.77 22.39 -19.44
N LEU A 93 6.28 21.32 -20.05
CA LEU A 93 7.06 20.20 -20.52
C LEU A 93 6.92 20.09 -22.03
N THR A 94 8.06 20.05 -22.69
CA THR A 94 8.14 20.02 -24.14
C THR A 94 9.07 18.89 -24.55
N LEU A 95 8.63 18.02 -25.45
CA LEU A 95 9.46 16.97 -26.02
C LEU A 95 10.14 17.52 -27.28
N GLY A 96 11.48 17.57 -27.27
CA GLY A 96 12.30 18.01 -28.40
C GLY A 96 13.26 16.92 -28.87
N SER A 97 13.93 17.16 -30.00
CA SER A 97 15.07 16.32 -30.44
C SER A 97 16.38 17.05 -30.19
N ALA A 98 17.37 16.35 -29.63
CA ALA A 98 18.72 16.86 -29.44
C ALA A 98 19.42 17.28 -30.76
N PHE A 99 18.95 16.77 -31.91
CA PHE A 99 19.52 17.04 -33.23
C PHE A 99 18.84 18.18 -34.00
N GLY A 100 17.90 18.89 -33.37
CA GLY A 100 17.10 19.91 -34.02
C GLY A 100 15.88 19.31 -34.72
N GLY A 101 14.69 19.69 -34.25
CA GLY A 101 13.40 19.22 -34.74
C GLY A 101 12.27 20.09 -34.21
N ALA A 102 11.03 19.76 -34.56
CA ALA A 102 9.87 20.41 -33.97
C ALA A 102 9.80 20.03 -32.48
N GLU A 103 9.69 21.04 -31.62
CA GLU A 103 9.42 20.87 -30.20
C GLU A 103 7.91 20.71 -30.00
N GLU A 104 7.49 19.67 -29.29
CA GLU A 104 6.09 19.34 -29.03
C GLU A 104 5.76 19.63 -27.56
N LEU A 105 4.84 20.56 -27.31
CA LEU A 105 4.34 20.81 -25.95
C LEU A 105 3.51 19.60 -25.51
N VAL A 106 4.00 18.89 -24.50
CA VAL A 106 3.33 17.69 -23.95
C VAL A 106 2.53 18.02 -22.69
N HIS A 107 2.90 19.08 -21.96
CA HIS A 107 2.15 19.55 -20.79
C HIS A 107 2.42 21.02 -20.48
N ASP A 108 1.41 21.73 -19.98
CA ASP A 108 1.51 23.12 -19.52
C ASP A 108 0.74 23.26 -18.21
N GLY A 109 1.43 23.78 -17.20
CA GLY A 109 1.11 23.53 -15.82
C GLY A 109 1.26 24.65 -14.83
N LEU A 110 0.55 24.52 -13.72
CA LEU A 110 0.42 25.54 -12.68
C LEU A 110 0.62 24.93 -11.30
N LEU A 111 1.50 25.53 -10.51
CA LEU A 111 1.76 25.19 -9.12
C LEU A 111 1.43 26.40 -8.26
N ARG A 112 0.67 26.23 -7.17
CA ARG A 112 0.50 27.29 -6.18
C ARG A 112 1.42 27.03 -4.99
N VAL A 113 2.27 28.00 -4.68
CA VAL A 113 3.22 27.91 -3.57
C VAL A 113 2.93 29.00 -2.55
N GLU A 114 2.87 28.62 -1.29
CA GLU A 114 2.61 29.51 -0.17
C GLU A 114 3.75 29.46 0.83
N ARG A 115 4.00 30.58 1.51
CA ARG A 115 4.94 30.63 2.62
C ARG A 115 4.18 30.52 3.93
N VAL A 116 4.43 29.45 4.66
CA VAL A 116 3.77 29.11 5.92
C VAL A 116 4.76 29.21 7.07
N GLU A 117 4.35 29.88 8.15
CA GLU A 117 5.18 30.03 9.36
C GLU A 117 5.53 28.66 9.95
N GLY A 118 6.82 28.42 10.21
CA GLY A 118 7.31 27.15 10.76
C GLY A 118 7.33 25.97 9.77
N LEU A 119 6.92 26.15 8.51
CA LEU A 119 7.07 25.14 7.44
C LEU A 119 7.88 25.67 6.24
N GLY A 120 8.07 26.99 6.13
CA GLY A 120 8.74 27.59 4.98
C GLY A 120 7.81 27.61 3.76
N TYR A 121 8.30 27.21 2.59
CA TYR A 121 7.48 27.13 1.38
C TYR A 121 6.75 25.79 1.29
N VAL A 122 5.47 25.83 0.91
CA VAL A 122 4.60 24.66 0.81
C VAL A 122 3.82 24.76 -0.49
N VAL A 123 3.64 23.64 -1.18
CA VAL A 123 2.71 23.53 -2.30
C VAL A 123 1.28 23.50 -1.75
N ASP A 124 0.38 24.31 -2.28
CA ASP A 124 -1.04 24.26 -1.92
C ASP A 124 -1.68 22.96 -2.44
N GLU A 125 -1.75 21.97 -1.54
CA GLU A 125 -2.36 20.67 -1.79
C GLU A 125 -3.88 20.65 -1.48
N SER A 126 -4.50 21.80 -1.18
CA SER A 126 -5.89 21.86 -0.71
C SER A 126 -6.90 21.24 -1.67
N ALA A 127 -6.63 21.32 -2.98
CA ALA A 127 -7.42 20.67 -4.00
C ALA A 127 -7.19 19.15 -4.00
N ARG A 128 -5.93 18.68 -3.88
CA ARG A 128 -5.61 17.24 -3.82
C ARG A 128 -6.25 16.58 -2.60
N LEU A 129 -6.25 17.27 -1.45
CA LEU A 129 -6.91 16.81 -0.22
C LEU A 129 -8.42 16.59 -0.38
N ARG A 130 -9.05 17.14 -1.42
CA ARG A 130 -10.46 16.91 -1.77
C ARG A 130 -10.67 15.82 -2.83
N SER A 131 -9.61 15.29 -3.43
CA SER A 131 -9.67 14.23 -4.44
C SER A 131 -9.23 12.87 -3.93
N ALA A 132 -9.74 11.79 -4.52
CA ALA A 132 -9.29 10.43 -4.29
C ALA A 132 -9.25 9.71 -5.64
N THR A 133 -8.48 8.65 -5.75
CA THR A 133 -8.50 7.75 -6.89
C THR A 133 -9.20 6.45 -6.51
N LEU A 134 -10.00 5.92 -7.42
CA LEU A 134 -10.66 4.63 -7.30
C LEU A 134 -10.32 3.80 -8.53
N ALA A 135 -9.89 2.57 -8.35
CA ALA A 135 -9.51 1.69 -9.44
C ALA A 135 -10.06 0.28 -9.23
N LEU A 136 -10.23 -0.43 -10.34
CA LEU A 136 -10.31 -1.87 -10.36
C LEU A 136 -8.94 -2.34 -10.83
N ASP A 137 -8.20 -3.05 -9.99
CA ASP A 137 -6.82 -3.46 -10.28
C ASP A 137 -6.79 -4.59 -11.32
N ALA A 138 -7.03 -4.21 -12.57
CA ALA A 138 -7.10 -5.11 -13.72
C ALA A 138 -5.74 -5.30 -14.40
N ALA A 139 -4.71 -4.56 -13.97
CA ALA A 139 -3.34 -4.78 -14.43
C ALA A 139 -2.80 -6.11 -13.90
N ASP A 140 -2.98 -6.36 -12.60
CA ASP A 140 -2.53 -7.60 -11.95
C ASP A 140 -3.57 -8.73 -12.08
N GLU A 141 -4.87 -8.43 -11.92
CA GLU A 141 -5.93 -9.44 -11.86
C GLU A 141 -7.12 -9.13 -12.78
N ALA A 142 -6.91 -9.08 -14.09
CA ALA A 142 -7.95 -8.77 -15.09
C ALA A 142 -9.23 -9.63 -14.99
N ASP A 143 -9.12 -10.90 -14.56
CA ASP A 143 -10.25 -11.82 -14.47
C ASP A 143 -11.15 -11.62 -13.25
N ALA A 144 -10.63 -11.01 -12.19
CA ALA A 144 -11.44 -10.51 -11.08
C ALA A 144 -10.71 -9.35 -10.40
N PRO A 145 -10.79 -8.13 -10.92
CA PRO A 145 -9.95 -7.05 -10.40
C PRO A 145 -10.44 -6.61 -9.01
N PRO A 146 -9.58 -6.58 -7.98
CA PRO A 146 -9.95 -6.09 -6.67
C PRO A 146 -10.18 -4.57 -6.69
N LEU A 147 -11.04 -4.09 -5.78
CA LEU A 147 -11.27 -2.67 -5.58
C LEU A 147 -10.06 -2.05 -4.88
N ARG A 148 -9.51 -1.00 -5.47
CA ARG A 148 -8.43 -0.20 -4.89
C ARG A 148 -8.85 1.26 -4.78
N VAL A 149 -8.42 1.91 -3.71
CA VAL A 149 -8.65 3.33 -3.47
C VAL A 149 -7.35 3.97 -2.99
N ALA A 150 -7.07 5.20 -3.43
CA ALA A 150 -6.07 6.05 -2.79
C ALA A 150 -6.66 7.42 -2.47
N ALA A 151 -6.40 7.92 -1.26
CA ALA A 151 -6.91 9.20 -0.82
C ALA A 151 -5.80 10.06 -0.22
N TYR A 152 -5.85 11.35 -0.57
CA TYR A 152 -4.97 12.37 0.00
C TYR A 152 -5.51 12.79 1.37
N LEU A 153 -4.68 12.66 2.41
CA LEU A 153 -5.03 12.93 3.79
C LEU A 153 -4.07 13.98 4.37
N PRO A 154 -4.56 14.97 5.13
CA PRO A 154 -3.72 16.02 5.68
C PRO A 154 -2.90 15.52 6.88
N GLY A 155 -1.70 16.07 7.04
CA GLY A 155 -0.84 15.85 8.19
C GLY A 155 0.00 14.56 8.17
N GLU A 156 0.74 14.39 9.25
CA GLU A 156 1.63 13.25 9.50
C GLU A 156 0.97 12.27 10.48
N PHE A 157 0.99 10.99 10.13
CA PHE A 157 0.46 9.90 10.94
C PHE A 157 1.05 8.58 10.46
N GLU A 158 1.11 7.60 11.35
CA GLU A 158 1.60 6.27 11.04
C GLU A 158 0.56 5.48 10.24
N THR A 159 0.85 5.17 8.98
CA THR A 159 -0.13 4.56 8.07
C THR A 159 -0.60 3.19 8.51
N HIS A 160 0.22 2.43 9.25
CA HIS A 160 -0.17 1.12 9.81
C HIS A 160 -1.29 1.22 10.88
N ARG A 161 -1.56 2.43 11.40
CA ARG A 161 -2.68 2.71 12.33
C ARG A 161 -3.96 3.12 11.60
N VAL A 162 -3.90 3.32 10.29
CA VAL A 162 -5.05 3.64 9.45
C VAL A 162 -5.74 2.35 9.03
N SER A 163 -7.04 2.28 9.27
CA SER A 163 -7.91 1.23 8.73
C SER A 163 -8.83 1.85 7.68
N VAL A 164 -9.17 1.09 6.64
CA VAL A 164 -10.09 1.54 5.58
C VAL A 164 -11.22 0.54 5.47
N HIS A 165 -12.46 1.03 5.55
CA HIS A 165 -13.66 0.19 5.59
C HIS A 165 -14.57 0.52 4.42
N CYS A 166 -15.10 -0.50 3.76
CA CYS A 166 -16.07 -0.38 2.68
C CYS A 166 -17.48 -0.65 3.19
N PHE A 167 -18.40 0.27 2.90
CA PHE A 167 -19.80 0.20 3.28
C PHE A 167 -20.69 0.29 2.04
N ARG A 168 -21.86 -0.35 2.12
CA ARG A 168 -22.96 -0.19 1.17
C ARG A 168 -24.25 -0.06 1.95
N ALA A 169 -25.02 0.99 1.66
CA ALA A 169 -26.27 1.29 2.37
C ALA A 169 -26.15 1.28 3.91
N GLY A 170 -25.00 1.73 4.44
CA GLY A 170 -24.72 1.77 5.88
C GLY A 170 -24.27 0.45 6.51
N GLU A 171 -24.23 -0.65 5.77
CA GLU A 171 -23.71 -1.94 6.23
C GLU A 171 -22.23 -2.08 5.84
N ARG A 172 -21.39 -2.51 6.79
CA ARG A 172 -19.97 -2.76 6.53
C ARG A 172 -19.82 -4.04 5.71
N LEU A 173 -19.32 -3.91 4.49
CA LEU A 173 -19.04 -5.03 3.60
C LEU A 173 -17.71 -5.69 3.92
N ALA A 174 -16.66 -4.87 4.00
CA ALA A 174 -15.29 -5.36 4.14
C ALA A 174 -14.40 -4.31 4.80
N GLU A 175 -13.32 -4.79 5.39
CA GLU A 175 -12.15 -4.00 5.75
C GLU A 175 -11.07 -4.23 4.70
N ALA A 176 -10.30 -3.20 4.38
CA ALA A 176 -9.22 -3.30 3.42
C ALA A 176 -8.20 -4.34 3.87
N SER A 177 -7.81 -5.22 2.95
CA SER A 177 -6.86 -6.30 3.20
C SER A 177 -5.44 -5.79 3.38
N ARG A 178 -5.13 -4.64 2.76
CA ARG A 178 -3.86 -3.94 2.92
C ARG A 178 -4.08 -2.45 2.85
N VAL A 179 -3.39 -1.71 3.71
CA VAL A 179 -3.33 -0.24 3.73
C VAL A 179 -1.87 0.17 3.75
N TRP A 180 -1.46 1.10 2.89
CA TRP A 180 -0.09 1.58 2.83
C TRP A 180 -0.01 3.03 2.39
N ASN A 181 1.15 3.62 2.64
CA ASN A 181 1.46 4.97 2.20
C ASN A 181 2.05 4.88 0.79
N GLU A 182 1.34 5.44 -0.19
CA GLU A 182 1.91 5.59 -1.53
C GLU A 182 2.85 6.78 -1.60
N ARG A 183 2.57 7.84 -0.80
CA ARG A 183 3.23 9.12 -0.98
C ARG A 183 3.16 10.05 0.22
N VAL A 184 4.24 10.83 0.41
CA VAL A 184 4.33 11.88 1.43
C VAL A 184 4.52 13.24 0.76
N PHE A 185 3.71 14.22 1.14
CA PHE A 185 3.91 15.62 0.77
C PHE A 185 4.71 16.30 1.87
N THR A 186 5.75 17.03 1.48
CA THR A 186 6.60 17.75 2.42
C THR A 186 6.63 19.23 2.07
N SER A 187 6.83 20.02 3.11
CA SER A 187 7.27 21.40 3.00
C SER A 187 8.73 21.48 2.55
N HIS A 188 9.15 22.66 2.13
CA HIS A 188 10.55 22.99 1.85
C HIS A 188 11.50 22.62 3.01
N GLU A 189 11.04 22.69 4.26
CA GLU A 189 11.84 22.31 5.43
C GLU A 189 11.84 20.79 5.72
N GLY A 190 11.25 19.98 4.84
CA GLY A 190 11.19 18.52 4.97
C GLY A 190 10.10 18.03 5.92
N ARG A 191 9.29 18.92 6.50
CA ARG A 191 8.16 18.54 7.37
C ARG A 191 6.98 18.05 6.56
N VAL A 192 6.36 16.96 6.99
CA VAL A 192 5.21 16.35 6.33
C VAL A 192 3.98 17.25 6.45
N THR A 193 3.35 17.55 5.32
CA THR A 193 2.12 18.36 5.22
C THR A 193 0.89 17.51 4.89
N GLY A 194 1.09 16.32 4.34
CA GLY A 194 0.05 15.32 4.11
C GLY A 194 0.60 14.05 3.50
N GLN A 195 -0.27 13.08 3.27
CA GLN A 195 0.08 11.76 2.74
C GLN A 195 -1.00 11.26 1.77
N GLN A 196 -0.62 10.48 0.76
CA GLN A 196 -1.53 9.67 -0.04
C GLN A 196 -1.55 8.26 0.53
N VAL A 197 -2.70 7.86 1.07
CA VAL A 197 -2.90 6.53 1.64
C VAL A 197 -3.72 5.71 0.67
N ALA A 198 -3.19 4.55 0.29
CA ALA A 198 -3.89 3.59 -0.54
C ALA A 198 -4.32 2.36 0.24
N ALA A 199 -5.38 1.74 -0.26
CA ALA A 199 -5.96 0.54 0.30
C ALA A 199 -6.53 -0.35 -0.81
N VAL A 200 -6.44 -1.66 -0.61
CA VAL A 200 -7.00 -2.68 -1.51
C VAL A 200 -7.98 -3.58 -0.74
N PHE A 201 -9.07 -3.95 -1.40
CA PHE A 201 -10.12 -4.81 -0.85
C PHE A 201 -10.18 -6.12 -1.64
N GLU A 202 -9.48 -7.15 -1.17
CA GLU A 202 -9.44 -8.44 -1.87
C GLU A 202 -10.81 -9.11 -1.97
N SER A 203 -11.70 -8.84 -1.00
CA SER A 203 -13.05 -9.38 -0.95
C SER A 203 -14.11 -8.54 -1.66
N VAL A 204 -13.76 -7.36 -2.18
CA VAL A 204 -14.66 -6.47 -2.95
C VAL A 204 -14.08 -6.29 -4.33
N ARG A 205 -14.70 -6.91 -5.35
CA ARG A 205 -14.09 -7.01 -6.69
C ARG A 205 -15.03 -6.53 -7.79
N GLY A 206 -14.47 -6.13 -8.92
CA GLY A 206 -15.23 -5.62 -10.06
C GLY A 206 -16.20 -6.66 -10.65
N TRP A 207 -15.65 -7.80 -11.05
CA TRP A 207 -16.36 -8.97 -11.59
C TRP A 207 -15.59 -10.23 -11.24
N ASN A 208 -16.07 -11.39 -11.69
CA ASN A 208 -15.35 -12.66 -11.56
C ASN A 208 -15.58 -13.54 -12.80
N ASN A 209 -14.65 -13.46 -13.75
CA ASN A 209 -14.63 -14.28 -14.96
C ASN A 209 -14.38 -15.77 -14.64
N LEU A 210 -13.86 -16.08 -13.45
CA LEU A 210 -13.51 -17.44 -13.02
C LEU A 210 -14.57 -18.04 -12.08
N ALA A 211 -15.75 -17.43 -11.96
CA ALA A 211 -16.81 -17.89 -11.06
C ALA A 211 -17.19 -19.36 -11.28
N VAL A 212 -17.16 -19.84 -12.53
CA VAL A 212 -17.44 -21.25 -12.89
C VAL A 212 -16.44 -22.22 -12.24
N SER A 213 -15.21 -21.77 -11.97
CA SER A 213 -14.18 -22.55 -11.27
C SER A 213 -14.35 -22.59 -9.75
N GLY A 214 -15.31 -21.85 -9.19
CA GLY A 214 -15.53 -21.72 -7.74
C GLY A 214 -14.56 -20.76 -7.06
N TRP A 215 -13.65 -20.15 -7.83
CA TRP A 215 -12.80 -19.08 -7.32
C TRP A 215 -13.63 -17.87 -6.96
N GLY A 216 -13.29 -17.21 -5.85
CA GLY A 216 -13.97 -16.01 -5.40
C GLY A 216 -15.34 -16.21 -4.76
N GLU A 217 -15.60 -17.42 -4.23
CA GLU A 217 -16.79 -17.68 -3.43
C GLU A 217 -16.82 -16.75 -2.19
N GLY A 218 -17.94 -16.08 -1.96
CA GLY A 218 -18.13 -15.14 -0.86
C GLY A 218 -17.61 -13.73 -1.12
N TRP A 219 -17.01 -13.45 -2.28
CA TRP A 219 -16.65 -12.08 -2.65
C TRP A 219 -17.88 -11.21 -2.92
N HIS A 220 -17.77 -9.94 -2.55
CA HIS A 220 -18.71 -8.92 -2.94
C HIS A 220 -18.36 -8.41 -4.35
N LEU A 221 -19.07 -8.91 -5.36
CA LEU A 221 -18.86 -8.50 -6.74
C LEU A 221 -19.68 -7.25 -7.07
N LEU A 222 -19.01 -6.17 -7.45
CA LEU A 222 -19.65 -4.90 -7.80
C LEU A 222 -20.57 -5.07 -9.01
N ASP A 223 -20.20 -5.89 -9.99
CA ASP A 223 -21.01 -6.13 -11.17
C ASP A 223 -22.36 -6.84 -10.95
N HIS A 224 -22.57 -7.39 -9.75
CA HIS A 224 -23.83 -7.99 -9.30
C HIS A 224 -24.59 -7.11 -8.29
N HIS A 225 -23.99 -6.03 -7.80
CA HIS A 225 -24.51 -5.26 -6.67
C HIS A 225 -24.50 -3.76 -6.96
N ASP A 226 -25.54 -3.29 -7.65
CA ASP A 226 -25.78 -1.86 -7.83
C ASP A 226 -26.03 -1.13 -6.49
N GLY A 227 -25.72 0.16 -6.47
CA GLY A 227 -26.00 1.04 -5.33
C GLY A 227 -24.85 1.98 -5.01
N ASP A 228 -25.00 2.71 -3.91
CA ASP A 228 -24.03 3.66 -3.40
C ASP A 228 -23.10 3.00 -2.37
N TYR A 229 -21.82 3.30 -2.52
CA TYR A 229 -20.72 2.77 -1.72
C TYR A 229 -19.96 3.89 -1.05
N GLU A 230 -19.47 3.61 0.15
CA GLU A 230 -18.67 4.53 0.96
C GLU A 230 -17.40 3.83 1.45
N LEU A 231 -16.25 4.45 1.22
CA LEU A 231 -14.94 4.02 1.69
C LEU A 231 -14.46 4.98 2.77
N CYS A 232 -14.35 4.50 4.01
CA CYS A 232 -14.04 5.31 5.18
C CYS A 232 -12.62 5.04 5.68
N PHE A 233 -11.76 6.06 5.65
CA PHE A 233 -10.41 6.04 6.20
C PHE A 233 -10.46 6.48 7.66
N VAL A 234 -10.02 5.61 8.57
CA VAL A 234 -10.17 5.78 10.02
C VAL A 234 -8.82 5.60 10.71
N LEU A 235 -8.44 6.56 11.56
CA LEU A 235 -7.28 6.48 12.44
C LEU A 235 -7.76 6.32 13.89
N GLY A 236 -7.66 5.10 14.43
CA GLY A 236 -8.25 4.77 15.72
C GLY A 236 -9.78 4.93 15.70
N SER A 237 -10.30 5.95 16.37
CA SER A 237 -11.73 6.32 16.36
C SER A 237 -12.05 7.56 15.51
N GLN A 238 -11.03 8.19 14.92
CA GLN A 238 -11.20 9.39 14.13
C GLN A 238 -11.42 9.03 12.65
N LEU A 239 -12.57 9.44 12.11
CA LEU A 239 -12.78 9.44 10.67
C LEU A 239 -11.91 10.52 10.03
N LEU A 240 -10.93 10.10 9.23
CA LEU A 240 -10.07 11.01 8.47
C LEU A 240 -10.77 11.47 7.20
N ARG A 241 -11.42 10.54 6.48
CA ARG A 241 -12.03 10.82 5.18
C ARG A 241 -13.04 9.76 4.77
N THR A 242 -14.04 10.20 4.01
CA THR A 242 -14.96 9.31 3.29
C THR A 242 -14.85 9.58 1.79
N VAL A 243 -14.77 8.50 1.00
CA VAL A 243 -14.79 8.52 -0.47
C VAL A 243 -16.03 7.77 -0.91
N THR A 244 -16.86 8.39 -1.74
CA THR A 244 -18.14 7.82 -2.18
C THR A 244 -18.11 7.52 -3.67
N PHE A 245 -18.74 6.41 -4.08
CA PHE A 245 -18.95 6.08 -5.49
C PHE A 245 -20.24 5.28 -5.67
N SER A 246 -20.75 5.23 -6.90
CA SER A 246 -21.98 4.48 -7.22
C SER A 246 -21.69 3.43 -8.27
N VAL A 247 -22.42 2.32 -8.19
CA VAL A 247 -22.44 1.25 -9.20
C VAL A 247 -23.83 1.17 -9.80
N LEU A 248 -23.92 1.25 -11.13
CA LEU A 248 -25.18 1.15 -11.88
C LEU A 248 -25.00 0.21 -13.08
N GLY A 249 -25.90 -0.75 -13.24
CA GLY A 249 -25.81 -1.77 -14.29
C GLY A 249 -24.54 -2.62 -14.17
N GLY A 250 -24.06 -2.84 -12.94
CA GLY A 250 -22.82 -3.55 -12.65
C GLY A 250 -21.55 -2.82 -13.07
N ARG A 251 -21.61 -1.50 -13.23
CA ARG A 251 -20.47 -0.66 -13.59
C ARG A 251 -20.30 0.51 -12.62
N ILE A 252 -19.07 0.80 -12.21
CA ILE A 252 -18.76 2.01 -11.46
C ILE A 252 -19.13 3.22 -12.32
N VAL A 253 -19.88 4.16 -11.74
CA VAL A 253 -20.26 5.41 -12.39
C VAL A 253 -19.16 6.43 -12.13
N ALA A 254 -18.37 6.74 -13.16
CA ALA A 254 -17.34 7.76 -13.08
C ALA A 254 -17.97 9.15 -12.91
N GLN A 255 -17.77 9.77 -11.75
CA GLN A 255 -18.17 11.17 -11.51
C GLN A 255 -17.10 12.17 -11.96
N GLY A 256 -15.85 11.73 -12.15
CA GLY A 256 -14.72 12.52 -12.62
C GLY A 256 -13.98 11.86 -13.80
N PRO A 257 -12.85 12.45 -14.24
CA PRO A 257 -12.05 11.91 -15.32
C PRO A 257 -11.43 10.56 -14.96
N ILE A 258 -11.07 9.80 -15.99
CA ILE A 258 -10.39 8.51 -15.86
C ILE A 258 -9.02 8.65 -16.50
N GLU A 259 -8.01 8.27 -15.76
CA GLU A 259 -6.61 8.36 -16.17
C GLU A 259 -6.03 6.94 -16.26
N ILE A 260 -5.04 6.78 -17.13
CA ILE A 260 -4.20 5.57 -17.14
C ILE A 260 -3.35 5.61 -15.86
N ASP A 261 -3.20 4.48 -15.19
CA ASP A 261 -2.37 4.35 -14.00
C ASP A 261 -1.44 3.15 -14.16
N CYS A 262 -0.15 3.34 -13.95
CA CYS A 262 0.84 2.29 -14.17
C CYS A 262 0.68 1.09 -13.24
N ALA A 263 0.11 1.30 -12.05
CA ALA A 263 -0.02 0.25 -11.05
C ALA A 263 -1.32 -0.53 -11.22
N THR A 264 -2.41 0.13 -11.61
CA THR A 264 -3.77 -0.44 -11.62
C THR A 264 -4.38 -0.52 -13.02
N GLY A 265 -3.67 -0.05 -14.04
CA GLY A 265 -4.13 0.11 -15.41
C GLY A 265 -4.93 1.39 -15.60
N HIS A 266 -5.98 1.58 -14.80
CA HIS A 266 -6.88 2.72 -14.90
C HIS A 266 -7.42 3.17 -13.54
N ALA A 267 -7.37 4.48 -13.30
CA ALA A 267 -7.88 5.09 -12.09
C ALA A 267 -8.96 6.14 -12.41
N LEU A 268 -10.08 6.05 -11.70
CA LEU A 268 -11.13 7.07 -11.68
C LEU A 268 -10.79 8.12 -10.63
N LEU A 269 -10.78 9.39 -11.02
CA LEU A 269 -10.64 10.50 -10.09
C LEU A 269 -12.00 10.86 -9.49
N LEU A 270 -12.09 10.89 -8.17
CA LEU A 270 -13.28 11.24 -7.39
C LEU A 270 -13.06 12.55 -6.61
N GLY A 271 -14.07 13.43 -6.56
CA GLY A 271 -14.08 14.67 -5.77
C GLY A 271 -14.41 15.93 -6.57
N ASP A 272 -14.47 17.08 -5.88
CA ASP A 272 -14.68 18.40 -6.49
C ASP A 272 -13.42 18.87 -7.21
N THR A 273 -13.11 18.28 -8.35
CA THR A 273 -12.10 18.81 -9.26
C THR A 273 -12.79 19.49 -10.44
N PRO A 274 -12.67 20.82 -10.59
CA PRO A 274 -13.01 21.44 -11.86
C PRO A 274 -12.09 20.82 -12.91
N SER A 275 -12.71 20.27 -13.96
CA SER A 275 -12.05 19.61 -15.09
C SER A 275 -10.76 20.33 -15.53
N ALA A 276 -9.62 19.72 -15.19
CA ALA A 276 -8.27 19.92 -15.70
C ALA A 276 -7.32 19.62 -14.53
N SER A 277 -6.64 18.48 -14.59
CA SER A 277 -5.22 18.33 -14.24
C SER A 277 -4.74 19.24 -13.09
N PHE A 278 -4.48 18.68 -11.91
CA PHE A 278 -3.97 19.41 -10.74
C PHE A 278 -2.79 20.36 -11.03
N TYR A 279 -2.10 20.15 -12.15
CA TYR A 279 -1.03 21.00 -12.66
C TYR A 279 -1.19 21.35 -14.14
N GLY A 280 -2.38 21.65 -14.65
CA GLY A 280 -2.62 22.31 -15.96
C GLY A 280 -2.82 21.43 -17.21
N ILE A 281 -3.55 22.06 -18.16
CA ILE A 281 -4.36 21.60 -19.31
C ILE A 281 -4.99 20.20 -19.22
N THR A 282 -6.28 20.13 -19.58
CA THR A 282 -7.02 18.92 -19.92
C THR A 282 -6.10 17.87 -20.55
N PRO A 283 -5.98 16.65 -19.99
CA PRO A 283 -5.18 15.60 -20.60
C PRO A 283 -5.51 15.50 -22.08
N ALA A 284 -4.49 15.25 -22.92
CA ALA A 284 -4.72 15.00 -24.34
C ALA A 284 -5.85 13.96 -24.47
N PRO A 285 -6.79 14.09 -25.42
CA PRO A 285 -7.91 13.15 -25.57
C PRO A 285 -7.49 11.67 -25.63
N GLU A 286 -6.23 11.43 -26.00
CA GLU A 286 -5.57 10.13 -26.10
C GLU A 286 -5.06 9.58 -24.75
N ALA A 287 -4.92 10.42 -23.72
CA ALA A 287 -4.60 10.05 -22.34
C ALA A 287 -5.85 9.82 -21.47
N LEU A 288 -7.03 10.18 -21.99
CA LEU A 288 -8.32 9.88 -21.37
C LEU A 288 -8.72 8.46 -21.72
N ALA A 289 -8.55 7.55 -20.76
CA ALA A 289 -9.16 6.24 -20.86
C ALA A 289 -10.68 6.33 -20.66
N ILE A 290 -11.42 5.38 -21.21
CA ILE A 290 -12.84 5.22 -20.88
C ILE A 290 -12.99 4.01 -19.97
N ILE A 291 -13.86 4.10 -18.96
CA ILE A 291 -14.13 2.96 -18.05
C ILE A 291 -14.58 1.71 -18.82
N ALA A 292 -15.12 1.91 -20.03
CA ALA A 292 -15.51 0.83 -20.91
C ALA A 292 -14.34 -0.10 -21.28
N ASP A 293 -13.11 0.41 -21.34
CA ASP A 293 -11.92 -0.40 -21.65
C ASP A 293 -11.61 -1.39 -20.51
N ILE A 294 -11.74 -0.94 -19.26
CA ILE A 294 -11.65 -1.82 -18.07
C ILE A 294 -12.72 -2.92 -18.17
N TYR A 295 -13.97 -2.53 -18.41
CA TYR A 295 -15.09 -3.48 -18.49
C TYR A 295 -15.10 -4.32 -19.79
N ALA A 296 -14.26 -4.03 -20.78
CA ALA A 296 -14.11 -4.87 -21.97
C ALA A 296 -13.39 -6.19 -21.64
N LEU A 297 -12.65 -6.24 -20.52
CA LEU A 297 -12.01 -7.44 -19.98
C LEU A 297 -13.01 -8.39 -19.31
N ARG A 298 -14.23 -7.93 -19.02
CA ARG A 298 -15.30 -8.75 -18.43
C ARG A 298 -15.90 -9.68 -19.48
N LEU A 299 -15.96 -10.97 -19.18
CA LEU A 299 -16.65 -11.95 -20.02
C LEU A 299 -18.18 -11.81 -19.89
N PRO A 300 -18.95 -12.05 -20.96
CA PRO A 300 -20.40 -12.03 -20.88
C PRO A 300 -20.89 -13.07 -19.87
N THR A 301 -21.61 -12.64 -18.84
CA THR A 301 -22.29 -13.53 -17.91
C THR A 301 -23.55 -14.07 -18.61
N ASP A 302 -23.65 -15.38 -18.87
CA ASP A 302 -24.90 -15.98 -19.34
C ASP A 302 -25.84 -16.14 -18.14
N PRO A 303 -26.93 -15.35 -18.04
CA PRO A 303 -27.81 -15.34 -16.88
C PRO A 303 -28.68 -16.61 -16.75
N THR A 304 -28.51 -17.60 -17.64
CA THR A 304 -29.31 -18.84 -17.64
C THR A 304 -28.62 -20.07 -17.05
N ALA A 305 -27.35 -19.98 -16.65
CA ALA A 305 -26.63 -21.08 -16.00
C ALA A 305 -27.06 -21.21 -14.52
N GLY A 306 -28.13 -21.97 -14.26
CA GLY A 306 -28.49 -22.41 -12.91
C GLY A 306 -27.47 -23.41 -12.35
N PRO A 307 -27.39 -23.59 -11.02
CA PRO A 307 -26.48 -24.56 -10.41
C PRO A 307 -26.80 -25.98 -10.91
N PRO A 308 -25.83 -26.73 -11.44
CA PRO A 308 -26.08 -28.06 -11.98
C PRO A 308 -26.46 -29.03 -10.85
N ALA A 309 -27.57 -29.74 -11.04
CA ALA A 309 -28.02 -30.80 -10.15
C ALA A 309 -27.07 -32.01 -10.25
N ALA A 310 -26.76 -32.60 -9.11
CA ALA A 310 -25.88 -33.75 -8.99
C ALA A 310 -26.49 -35.02 -9.59
N GLU A 311 -26.07 -35.37 -10.80
CA GLU A 311 -25.96 -36.73 -11.31
C GLU A 311 -24.56 -36.89 -11.94
N ALA A 312 -24.07 -38.14 -12.03
CA ALA A 312 -22.76 -38.62 -12.50
C ALA A 312 -21.76 -37.55 -13.00
N PRO A 313 -20.49 -37.53 -12.50
CA PRO A 313 -19.55 -36.42 -12.73
C PRO A 313 -19.55 -36.02 -14.20
N SER A 314 -20.14 -34.86 -14.49
CA SER A 314 -20.27 -34.37 -15.85
C SER A 314 -18.85 -34.17 -16.40
N ALA A 315 -18.69 -34.26 -17.73
CA ALA A 315 -17.42 -33.92 -18.36
C ALA A 315 -16.94 -32.51 -17.93
N GLU A 316 -17.89 -31.61 -17.68
CA GLU A 316 -17.68 -30.28 -17.12
C GLU A 316 -17.11 -30.27 -15.70
N ALA A 317 -17.55 -31.16 -14.80
CA ALA A 317 -16.98 -31.29 -13.46
C ALA A 317 -15.53 -31.82 -13.50
N LEU A 318 -15.23 -32.75 -14.41
CA LEU A 318 -13.88 -33.24 -14.63
C LEU A 318 -12.96 -32.16 -15.22
N THR A 319 -13.45 -31.38 -16.18
CA THR A 319 -12.73 -30.22 -16.74
C THR A 319 -12.47 -29.16 -15.67
N ALA A 320 -13.48 -28.77 -14.90
CA ALA A 320 -13.32 -27.77 -13.84
C ALA A 320 -12.34 -28.23 -12.75
N TYR A 321 -12.34 -29.52 -12.40
CA TYR A 321 -11.34 -30.09 -11.49
C TYR A 321 -9.94 -30.03 -12.11
N ALA A 322 -9.79 -30.42 -13.38
CA ALA A 322 -8.52 -30.40 -14.11
C ALA A 322 -7.88 -29.01 -14.15
N GLU A 323 -8.66 -28.01 -14.56
CA GLU A 323 -8.23 -26.62 -14.68
C GLU A 323 -7.83 -26.04 -13.32
N ARG A 324 -8.54 -26.41 -12.26
CA ARG A 324 -8.22 -26.02 -10.89
C ARG A 324 -6.88 -26.60 -10.44
N VAL A 325 -6.67 -27.89 -10.68
CA VAL A 325 -5.40 -28.57 -10.34
C VAL A 325 -4.25 -28.03 -11.18
N GLU A 326 -4.45 -27.84 -12.49
CA GLU A 326 -3.47 -27.23 -13.39
C GLU A 326 -3.00 -25.87 -12.88
N ARG A 327 -3.93 -25.00 -12.51
CA ARG A 327 -3.60 -23.67 -11.99
C ARG A 327 -2.80 -23.74 -10.70
N LEU A 328 -3.25 -24.54 -9.72
CA LEU A 328 -2.56 -24.65 -8.44
C LEU A 328 -1.15 -25.23 -8.59
N LEU A 329 -0.97 -26.22 -9.46
CA LEU A 329 0.34 -26.79 -9.74
C LEU A 329 1.22 -25.80 -10.51
N ALA A 330 0.69 -25.13 -11.55
CA ALA A 330 1.46 -24.16 -12.32
C ALA A 330 1.92 -22.95 -11.48
N THR A 331 1.08 -22.48 -10.56
CA THR A 331 1.41 -21.33 -9.70
C THR A 331 2.38 -21.73 -8.58
N TRP A 332 2.18 -22.87 -7.93
CA TRP A 332 2.81 -23.14 -6.64
C TRP A 332 3.73 -24.35 -6.59
N GLU A 333 3.69 -25.27 -7.55
CA GLU A 333 4.42 -26.55 -7.45
C GLU A 333 5.93 -26.35 -7.39
N SER A 334 6.50 -25.50 -8.26
CA SER A 334 7.94 -25.22 -8.26
C SER A 334 8.40 -24.49 -7.00
N GLU A 335 7.56 -23.61 -6.46
CA GLU A 335 7.86 -22.81 -5.27
C GLU A 335 7.74 -23.64 -3.98
N LEU A 336 6.75 -24.53 -3.90
CA LEU A 336 6.44 -25.32 -2.70
C LEU A 336 7.14 -26.69 -2.64
N LEU A 337 7.44 -27.34 -3.76
CA LEU A 337 8.08 -28.66 -3.75
C LEU A 337 9.60 -28.62 -3.92
N GLY A 338 10.18 -27.49 -4.35
CA GLY A 338 11.61 -27.37 -4.65
C GLY A 338 12.51 -26.84 -3.53
N ALA A 339 11.95 -26.24 -2.46
CA ALA A 339 12.74 -25.57 -1.42
C ALA A 339 12.89 -26.42 -0.15
N CYS A 340 14.07 -26.33 0.47
CA CYS A 340 14.39 -26.92 1.78
C CYS A 340 14.46 -25.81 2.85
N PRO A 341 14.16 -26.11 4.13
CA PRO A 341 14.25 -25.14 5.21
C PRO A 341 15.69 -24.64 5.46
N PRO A 342 15.88 -23.46 6.06
CA PRO A 342 14.84 -22.56 6.60
C PRO A 342 14.06 -21.83 5.50
N TYR A 343 12.78 -21.55 5.77
CA TYR A 343 11.90 -20.87 4.82
C TYR A 343 11.86 -19.37 5.09
N ASP A 344 11.92 -18.56 4.04
CA ASP A 344 11.74 -17.10 4.17
C ASP A 344 10.25 -16.70 4.29
N LEU A 345 10.00 -15.43 4.61
CA LEU A 345 8.63 -14.90 4.76
C LEU A 345 7.79 -15.08 3.50
N GLN A 346 8.38 -14.93 2.31
CA GLN A 346 7.65 -15.08 1.05
C GLN A 346 7.20 -16.53 0.86
N GLN A 347 8.05 -17.49 1.20
CA GLN A 347 7.75 -18.93 1.14
C GLN A 347 6.71 -19.37 2.18
N VAL A 348 6.68 -18.72 3.36
CA VAL A 348 5.63 -18.92 4.38
C VAL A 348 4.29 -18.37 3.88
N LEU A 349 4.27 -17.16 3.33
CA LEU A 349 3.06 -16.55 2.76
C LEU A 349 2.52 -17.36 1.57
N ALA A 350 3.39 -17.92 0.73
CA ALA A 350 2.99 -18.83 -0.35
C ALA A 350 2.34 -20.12 0.19
N ALA A 351 2.86 -20.68 1.28
CA ALA A 351 2.26 -21.84 1.94
C ALA A 351 0.88 -21.52 2.55
N GLU A 352 0.71 -20.34 3.16
CA GLU A 352 -0.60 -19.87 3.64
C GLU A 352 -1.59 -19.68 2.48
N ALA A 353 -1.13 -19.10 1.37
CA ALA A 353 -1.95 -18.91 0.18
C ALA A 353 -2.45 -20.25 -0.37
N VAL A 354 -1.58 -21.25 -0.51
CA VAL A 354 -2.00 -22.59 -0.98
C VAL A 354 -2.98 -23.26 -0.03
N LEU A 355 -2.80 -23.17 1.29
CA LEU A 355 -3.75 -23.75 2.23
C LEU A 355 -5.11 -23.04 2.23
N ARG A 356 -5.14 -21.74 1.92
CA ARG A 356 -6.38 -20.98 1.71
C ARG A 356 -7.17 -21.49 0.49
N GLU A 357 -6.49 -22.06 -0.51
CA GLU A 357 -7.11 -22.67 -1.70
C GLU A 357 -7.70 -24.07 -1.45
N ARG A 358 -7.35 -24.72 -0.33
CA ARG A 358 -7.72 -26.11 -0.02
C ARG A 358 -9.23 -26.36 0.04
N PRO A 359 -10.07 -25.52 0.68
CA PRO A 359 -11.52 -25.75 0.70
C PRO A 359 -12.13 -25.80 -0.72
N GLY A 360 -11.70 -24.90 -1.62
CA GLY A 360 -12.17 -24.89 -3.01
C GLY A 360 -11.63 -26.06 -3.84
N TYR A 361 -10.44 -26.58 -3.52
CA TYR A 361 -9.97 -27.85 -4.09
C TYR A 361 -10.81 -29.03 -3.59
N ASP A 362 -11.07 -29.13 -2.28
CA ASP A 362 -11.78 -30.24 -1.67
C ASP A 362 -13.22 -30.36 -2.20
N GLU A 363 -13.91 -29.23 -2.41
CA GLU A 363 -15.24 -29.21 -3.02
C GLU A 363 -15.23 -29.79 -4.44
N ARG A 364 -14.27 -29.39 -5.27
CA ARG A 364 -14.13 -29.89 -6.65
C ARG A 364 -13.70 -31.34 -6.67
N ALA A 365 -12.81 -31.74 -5.77
CA ALA A 365 -12.40 -33.13 -5.59
C ALA A 365 -13.60 -34.00 -5.19
N ALA A 366 -14.50 -33.50 -4.33
CA ALA A 366 -15.74 -34.17 -3.95
C ALA A 366 -16.71 -34.32 -5.14
N ALA A 367 -16.83 -33.30 -6.00
CA ALA A 367 -17.67 -33.35 -7.20
C ALA A 367 -17.23 -34.42 -8.21
N VAL A 368 -15.93 -34.77 -8.23
CA VAL A 368 -15.37 -35.84 -9.07
C VAL A 368 -15.02 -37.10 -8.27
N ALA A 369 -15.44 -37.23 -7.02
CA ALA A 369 -15.05 -38.36 -6.15
C ALA A 369 -15.49 -39.73 -6.68
N ALA A 370 -16.60 -39.77 -7.44
CA ALA A 370 -17.10 -41.00 -8.07
C ALA A 370 -16.36 -41.37 -9.38
N ALA A 371 -15.49 -40.51 -9.91
CA ALA A 371 -14.70 -40.79 -11.10
C ALA A 371 -13.50 -41.70 -10.76
N ASN A 372 -13.19 -42.61 -11.67
CA ASN A 372 -12.08 -43.55 -11.53
C ASN A 372 -10.74 -42.79 -11.63
N ASP A 373 -9.76 -43.12 -10.79
CA ASP A 373 -8.41 -42.54 -10.84
C ASP A 373 -7.74 -42.74 -12.19
N ALA A 374 -8.08 -43.81 -12.93
CA ALA A 374 -7.58 -44.07 -14.28
C ALA A 374 -8.25 -43.20 -15.37
N SER A 375 -9.22 -42.36 -15.03
CA SER A 375 -9.84 -41.43 -15.98
C SER A 375 -8.78 -40.44 -16.49
N ALA A 376 -8.65 -40.38 -17.82
CA ALA A 376 -7.75 -39.46 -18.49
C ALA A 376 -8.31 -38.04 -18.44
N VAL A 377 -7.43 -37.09 -18.12
CA VAL A 377 -7.71 -35.67 -17.98
C VAL A 377 -6.58 -34.92 -18.68
N SER A 378 -6.89 -33.89 -19.47
CA SER A 378 -5.84 -33.10 -20.14
C SER A 378 -5.49 -31.85 -19.35
N ILE A 379 -4.20 -31.64 -19.12
CA ILE A 379 -3.59 -30.44 -18.52
C ILE A 379 -2.47 -30.03 -19.47
N THR A 380 -2.35 -28.73 -19.80
CA THR A 380 -1.34 -28.20 -20.76
C THR A 380 -1.23 -28.94 -22.10
N GLY A 381 -2.28 -29.66 -22.52
CA GLY A 381 -2.27 -30.50 -23.73
C GLY A 381 -1.65 -31.89 -23.56
N GLU A 382 -1.15 -32.23 -22.37
CA GLU A 382 -0.69 -33.55 -21.97
C GLU A 382 -1.81 -34.34 -21.28
N SER A 383 -1.81 -35.67 -21.41
CA SER A 383 -2.80 -36.54 -20.79
C SER A 383 -2.28 -37.05 -19.46
N HIS A 384 -2.95 -36.68 -18.38
CA HIS A 384 -2.71 -37.15 -17.02
C HIS A 384 -3.85 -38.04 -16.55
N THR A 385 -3.59 -38.85 -15.53
CA THR A 385 -4.66 -39.58 -14.84
C THR A 385 -5.20 -38.75 -13.67
N LEU A 386 -6.49 -38.89 -13.36
CA LEU A 386 -7.10 -38.21 -12.21
C LEU A 386 -6.39 -38.56 -10.88
N GLY A 387 -5.89 -39.79 -10.77
CA GLY A 387 -5.09 -40.26 -9.64
C GLY A 387 -3.75 -39.50 -9.49
N GLU A 388 -3.02 -39.31 -10.59
CA GLU A 388 -1.76 -38.53 -10.60
C GLU A 388 -1.97 -37.09 -10.12
N LEU A 389 -3.08 -36.47 -10.54
CA LEU A 389 -3.41 -35.10 -10.18
C LEU A 389 -3.77 -34.96 -8.69
N ARG A 390 -4.51 -35.93 -8.14
CA ARG A 390 -4.81 -36.00 -6.70
C ARG A 390 -3.53 -36.17 -5.88
N GLU A 391 -2.62 -37.03 -6.31
CA GLU A 391 -1.35 -37.27 -5.61
C GLU A 391 -0.46 -36.02 -5.58
N ARG A 392 -0.33 -35.31 -6.71
CA ARG A 392 0.45 -34.06 -6.78
C ARG A 392 -0.14 -32.96 -5.91
N MET A 393 -1.46 -32.79 -5.91
CA MET A 393 -2.12 -31.83 -5.04
C MET A 393 -1.98 -32.18 -3.55
N GLN A 394 -2.08 -33.46 -3.20
CA GLN A 394 -1.85 -33.90 -1.83
C GLN A 394 -0.40 -33.62 -1.39
N ALA A 395 0.58 -33.84 -2.27
CA ALA A 395 1.98 -33.50 -2.02
C ALA A 395 2.17 -31.99 -1.81
N LEU A 396 1.50 -31.16 -2.61
CA LEU A 396 1.52 -29.71 -2.50
C LEU A 396 0.98 -29.21 -1.15
N PHE A 397 -0.20 -29.69 -0.73
CA PHE A 397 -0.77 -29.32 0.57
C PHE A 397 0.10 -29.81 1.72
N THR A 398 0.62 -31.03 1.64
CA THR A 398 1.52 -31.58 2.66
C THR A 398 2.80 -30.73 2.79
N ALA A 399 3.34 -30.26 1.67
CA ALA A 399 4.50 -29.36 1.67
C ALA A 399 4.17 -28.00 2.30
N ALA A 400 3.01 -27.42 1.99
CA ALA A 400 2.56 -26.17 2.60
C ALA A 400 2.34 -26.29 4.12
N GLU A 401 1.67 -27.35 4.59
CA GLU A 401 1.49 -27.62 6.02
C GLU A 401 2.83 -27.80 6.73
N SER A 402 3.75 -28.57 6.13
CA SER A 402 5.09 -28.78 6.65
C SER A 402 5.84 -27.46 6.81
N ARG A 403 5.75 -26.55 5.83
CA ARG A 403 6.40 -25.24 5.86
C ARG A 403 5.89 -24.34 6.99
N LEU A 404 4.56 -24.21 7.12
CA LEU A 404 3.99 -23.41 8.22
C LEU A 404 4.35 -24.01 9.59
N HIS A 405 4.34 -25.34 9.69
CA HIS A 405 4.74 -26.01 10.92
C HIS A 405 6.23 -25.79 11.25
N THR A 406 7.12 -25.91 10.26
CA THR A 406 8.55 -25.63 10.44
C THR A 406 8.80 -24.17 10.78
N ALA A 407 8.17 -23.21 10.10
CA ALA A 407 8.33 -21.79 10.42
C ALA A 407 7.85 -21.46 11.86
N ALA A 408 6.73 -22.06 12.30
CA ALA A 408 6.27 -21.93 13.67
C ALA A 408 7.23 -22.61 14.67
N SER A 409 7.83 -23.75 14.30
CA SER A 409 8.84 -24.44 15.11
C SER A 409 10.15 -23.66 15.19
N ASP A 410 10.59 -23.01 14.10
CA ASP A 410 11.82 -22.22 14.06
C ASP A 410 11.70 -21.01 14.99
N VAL A 411 10.53 -20.33 15.00
CA VAL A 411 10.25 -19.26 15.97
C VAL A 411 10.23 -19.81 17.40
N ASP A 412 9.64 -20.98 17.63
CA ASP A 412 9.61 -21.60 18.96
C ASP A 412 11.01 -22.01 19.43
N ASP A 413 11.84 -22.54 18.53
CA ASP A 413 13.23 -22.92 18.76
C ASP A 413 14.12 -21.70 19.03
N ASP A 414 13.91 -20.58 18.32
CA ASP A 414 14.60 -19.31 18.56
C ASP A 414 14.23 -18.71 19.93
N LEU A 415 12.98 -18.86 20.37
CA LEU A 415 12.50 -18.39 21.67
C LEU A 415 12.79 -19.38 22.81
N ALA A 416 13.04 -20.66 22.52
CA ALA A 416 13.26 -21.70 23.52
C ALA A 416 14.42 -21.41 24.49
N PRO A 417 15.60 -20.92 24.06
CA PRO A 417 16.67 -20.52 24.96
C PRO A 417 16.23 -19.48 25.99
N TYR A 418 15.38 -18.52 25.60
CA TYR A 418 14.84 -17.50 26.51
C TYR A 418 13.87 -18.13 27.52
N ARG A 419 12.95 -18.97 27.05
CA ARG A 419 11.98 -19.64 27.93
C ARG A 419 12.63 -20.60 28.93
N GLN A 420 13.79 -21.17 28.60
CA GLN A 420 14.56 -22.05 29.49
C GLN A 420 15.19 -21.30 30.68
N VAL A 421 15.59 -20.04 30.49
CA VAL A 421 16.30 -19.28 31.52
C VAL A 421 15.41 -18.33 32.32
N LEU A 422 14.22 -18.00 31.80
CA LEU A 422 13.25 -17.13 32.44
C LEU A 422 12.25 -17.93 33.30
N THR A 423 11.83 -17.34 34.41
CA THR A 423 10.87 -17.96 35.34
C THR A 423 9.88 -16.94 35.89
N GLY A 424 8.73 -17.40 36.39
CA GLY A 424 7.75 -16.55 37.07
C GLY A 424 7.19 -15.45 36.16
N ASP A 425 7.09 -14.24 36.69
CA ASP A 425 6.50 -13.10 35.96
C ASP A 425 7.39 -12.64 34.80
N LYS A 426 8.71 -12.85 34.86
CA LYS A 426 9.62 -12.59 33.73
C LYS A 426 9.25 -13.43 32.51
N LEU A 427 9.00 -14.73 32.71
CA LEU A 427 8.59 -15.62 31.63
C LEU A 427 7.22 -15.22 31.08
N ALA A 428 6.25 -14.97 31.97
CA ALA A 428 4.91 -14.55 31.55
C ALA A 428 4.92 -13.22 30.78
N LEU A 429 5.77 -12.27 31.19
CA LEU A 429 5.93 -11.00 30.47
C LEU A 429 6.63 -11.18 29.13
N PHE A 430 7.60 -12.09 29.04
CA PHE A 430 8.29 -12.43 27.80
C PHE A 430 7.36 -13.12 26.79
N ASP A 431 6.52 -14.06 27.23
CA ASP A 431 5.55 -14.73 26.35
C ASP A 431 4.48 -13.74 25.81
N ASP A 432 4.15 -12.68 26.56
CA ASP A 432 3.26 -11.58 26.11
C ASP A 432 3.98 -10.58 25.19
N ARG A 433 5.33 -10.50 25.26
CA ARG A 433 6.15 -9.52 24.54
C ARG A 433 7.46 -10.15 24.05
N PRO A 434 7.47 -11.12 23.14
CA PRO A 434 8.69 -11.84 22.80
C PRO A 434 9.73 -10.93 22.14
N ILE A 435 11.01 -11.33 22.24
CA ILE A 435 12.08 -10.67 21.49
C ILE A 435 11.86 -10.86 19.98
N GLY A 436 12.14 -9.84 19.19
CA GLY A 436 11.78 -9.78 17.76
C GLY A 436 10.61 -8.83 17.50
N ASP A 437 9.57 -8.89 18.34
CA ASP A 437 8.45 -7.94 18.33
C ASP A 437 8.68 -6.74 19.25
N PHE A 438 9.47 -6.95 20.32
CA PHE A 438 9.79 -5.92 21.30
C PHE A 438 11.30 -5.84 21.56
N GLU A 439 11.78 -4.60 21.75
CA GLU A 439 13.16 -4.34 22.10
C GLU A 439 13.30 -4.09 23.60
N TYR A 440 14.07 -4.95 24.27
CA TYR A 440 14.30 -4.91 25.71
C TYR A 440 15.48 -4.01 26.03
N ARG A 441 15.33 -3.10 27.00
CA ARG A 441 16.40 -2.18 27.41
C ARG A 441 16.70 -2.20 28.91
N THR A 442 17.96 -1.93 29.28
CA THR A 442 18.40 -1.72 30.68
C THR A 442 18.17 -0.28 31.16
N LEU A 443 18.51 0.01 32.42
CA LEU A 443 18.51 1.36 33.02
C LEU A 443 19.38 2.37 32.23
N GLU A 444 20.41 1.89 31.55
CA GLU A 444 21.36 2.68 30.74
C GLU A 444 20.92 2.81 29.27
N ARG A 445 19.72 2.33 28.92
CA ARG A 445 19.19 2.29 27.55
C ARG A 445 19.96 1.35 26.61
N THR A 446 20.75 0.43 27.16
CA THR A 446 21.43 -0.64 26.41
C THR A 446 20.43 -1.71 26.02
N ILE A 447 20.47 -2.15 24.75
CA ILE A 447 19.63 -3.24 24.26
C ILE A 447 20.08 -4.56 24.89
N ILE A 448 19.11 -5.32 25.40
CA ILE A 448 19.27 -6.67 25.91
C ILE A 448 18.97 -7.63 24.76
N SER A 449 19.94 -8.45 24.36
CA SER A 449 19.82 -9.28 23.15
C SER A 449 20.07 -10.77 23.38
N THR A 450 20.36 -11.18 24.61
CA THR A 450 20.62 -12.60 24.95
C THR A 450 19.71 -13.11 26.07
N PRO A 451 19.43 -14.44 26.12
CA PRO A 451 18.68 -15.05 27.21
C PRO A 451 19.25 -14.77 28.59
N GLU A 452 20.56 -14.87 28.76
CA GLU A 452 21.25 -14.66 30.04
C GLU A 452 21.14 -13.21 30.50
N GLU A 453 21.27 -12.24 29.60
CA GLU A 453 21.10 -10.83 29.95
C GLU A 453 19.65 -10.52 30.35
N LEU A 454 18.65 -11.11 29.68
CA LEU A 454 17.25 -10.98 30.08
C LEU A 454 17.01 -11.57 31.48
N ARG A 455 17.54 -12.77 31.75
CA ARG A 455 17.46 -13.41 33.07
C ARG A 455 18.11 -12.54 34.15
N ASP A 456 19.31 -12.04 33.90
CA ASP A 456 20.14 -11.37 34.92
C ASP A 456 19.78 -9.89 35.10
N ALA A 457 19.15 -9.25 34.10
CA ALA A 457 18.74 -7.85 34.20
C ALA A 457 17.68 -7.65 35.30
N GLU A 458 17.99 -6.79 36.28
CA GLU A 458 17.04 -6.42 37.34
C GLU A 458 15.84 -5.63 36.78
N TYR A 459 16.04 -4.90 35.68
CA TYR A 459 15.02 -4.08 35.03
C TYR A 459 14.89 -4.38 33.55
N TRP A 460 13.66 -4.45 33.07
CA TRP A 460 13.34 -4.45 31.64
C TRP A 460 12.50 -3.22 31.32
N PHE A 461 12.91 -2.47 30.29
CA PHE A 461 12.19 -1.31 29.78
C PHE A 461 11.80 -1.50 28.32
N PHE A 462 10.64 -0.95 27.98
CA PHE A 462 10.10 -0.87 26.64
C PHE A 462 9.78 0.59 26.33
N GLU A 463 10.32 1.09 25.23
CA GLU A 463 10.04 2.42 24.71
C GLU A 463 9.04 2.30 23.55
N GLY A 464 7.97 3.09 23.60
CA GLY A 464 6.97 3.15 22.54
C GLY A 464 6.34 4.53 22.45
N PRO A 465 5.53 4.80 21.42
CA PRO A 465 4.87 6.10 21.27
C PRO A 465 3.81 6.33 22.38
N ALA A 466 3.69 7.58 22.82
CA ALA A 466 2.63 8.07 23.71
C ALA A 466 1.84 9.19 23.05
N GLU A 467 0.52 9.21 23.27
CA GLU A 467 -0.29 10.39 23.00
C GLU A 467 -0.42 11.21 24.28
N LEU A 468 0.16 12.41 24.28
CA LEU A 468 0.11 13.32 25.43
C LEU A 468 -0.93 14.41 25.19
N THR A 469 -2.00 14.40 25.98
CA THR A 469 -3.01 15.45 25.96
C THR A 469 -2.64 16.56 26.93
N SER A 470 -2.50 17.80 26.44
CA SER A 470 -2.33 18.99 27.26
C SER A 470 -3.47 19.97 27.03
N THR A 471 -3.81 20.75 28.05
CA THR A 471 -4.86 21.78 27.98
C THR A 471 -4.24 23.15 28.19
N ALA A 472 -4.45 24.05 27.23
CA ALA A 472 -4.05 25.45 27.34
C ALA A 472 -5.29 26.35 27.24
N ALA A 473 -5.32 27.45 28.00
CA ALA A 473 -6.34 28.47 27.84
C ALA A 473 -5.83 29.52 26.84
N LEU A 474 -6.51 29.64 25.70
CA LEU A 474 -6.25 30.67 24.69
C LEU A 474 -7.49 31.55 24.62
N ASP A 475 -7.35 32.85 24.89
CA ASP A 475 -8.45 33.83 24.88
C ASP A 475 -9.66 33.47 25.76
N GLY A 476 -9.45 32.69 26.84
CA GLY A 476 -10.50 32.26 27.76
C GLY A 476 -11.21 30.97 27.37
N GLU A 477 -10.85 30.36 26.24
CA GLU A 477 -11.31 29.03 25.83
C GLU A 477 -10.24 27.96 26.09
N THR A 478 -10.66 26.81 26.62
CA THR A 478 -9.77 25.68 26.89
C THR A 478 -9.55 24.86 25.62
N VAL A 479 -8.36 24.97 25.04
CA VAL A 479 -7.94 24.18 23.89
C VAL A 479 -7.22 22.92 24.37
N LYS A 480 -7.66 21.74 23.90
CA LYS A 480 -6.95 20.47 24.07
C LYS A 480 -6.00 20.27 22.89
N VAL A 481 -4.72 20.11 23.19
CA VAL A 481 -3.68 19.80 22.21
C VAL A 481 -3.15 18.41 22.52
N THR A 482 -3.17 17.51 21.53
CA THR A 482 -2.52 16.20 21.61
C THR A 482 -1.17 16.29 20.89
N THR A 483 -0.10 15.97 21.59
CA THR A 483 1.26 15.93 21.03
C THR A 483 1.78 14.50 21.08
N THR A 484 2.48 14.08 20.03
CA THR A 484 3.27 12.85 20.04
C THR A 484 4.37 12.97 21.08
N GLY A 485 4.45 11.98 21.95
CA GLY A 485 5.49 11.82 22.94
C GLY A 485 5.99 10.38 22.95
N TRP A 486 6.84 10.10 23.92
CA TRP A 486 7.34 8.76 24.20
C TRP A 486 6.70 8.24 25.49
N ARG A 487 6.56 6.92 25.59
CA ARG A 487 6.20 6.16 26.77
C ARG A 487 7.30 5.15 27.03
N VAL A 488 7.83 5.14 28.24
CA VAL A 488 8.73 4.10 28.74
C VAL A 488 7.99 3.35 29.84
N VAL A 489 7.75 2.07 29.63
CA VAL A 489 7.21 1.17 30.65
C VAL A 489 8.32 0.23 31.09
N GLY A 490 8.59 0.20 32.38
CA GLY A 490 9.63 -0.59 33.00
C GLY A 490 9.10 -1.53 34.06
N TRP A 491 9.73 -2.69 34.20
CA TRP A 491 9.46 -3.63 35.27
C TRP A 491 10.75 -3.92 36.02
N ARG A 492 10.71 -3.83 37.34
CA ARG A 492 11.77 -4.32 38.21
C ARG A 492 11.42 -5.72 38.66
N PHE A 493 12.39 -6.62 38.62
CA PHE A 493 12.21 -8.00 39.06
C PHE A 493 13.01 -8.29 40.32
N THR A 494 12.47 -9.16 41.16
CA THR A 494 13.23 -9.82 42.24
C THR A 494 14.13 -10.92 41.66
N PRO A 495 15.12 -11.42 42.44
CA PRO A 495 16.01 -12.50 41.98
C PRO A 495 15.32 -13.81 41.59
N ASP A 496 14.08 -14.06 42.04
CA ASP A 496 13.25 -15.22 41.67
C ASP A 496 12.36 -14.97 40.43
N GLY A 497 12.46 -13.79 39.80
CA GLY A 497 11.77 -13.45 38.55
C GLY A 497 10.34 -12.92 38.73
N THR A 498 9.92 -12.58 39.96
CA THR A 498 8.63 -11.91 40.20
C THR A 498 8.73 -10.39 39.99
N ILE A 499 7.65 -9.75 39.57
CA ILE A 499 7.61 -8.29 39.41
C ILE A 499 7.59 -7.63 40.79
N ALA A 500 8.68 -6.94 41.13
CA ALA A 500 8.84 -6.18 42.35
C ALA A 500 8.23 -4.78 42.26
N ASP A 501 8.31 -4.15 41.08
CA ASP A 501 7.82 -2.80 40.83
C ASP A 501 7.53 -2.59 39.34
N ARG A 502 6.66 -1.63 39.04
CA ARG A 502 6.39 -1.18 37.67
C ARG A 502 6.56 0.32 37.60
N ILE A 503 7.36 0.74 36.64
CA ILE A 503 7.69 2.13 36.37
C ILE A 503 7.04 2.53 35.05
N GLU A 504 6.48 3.73 35.01
CA GLU A 504 5.96 4.28 33.78
C GLU A 504 6.32 5.77 33.71
N HIS A 505 7.00 6.13 32.64
CA HIS A 505 7.34 7.51 32.33
C HIS A 505 6.84 7.84 30.94
N GLN A 506 6.42 9.07 30.76
CA GLN A 506 6.06 9.58 29.46
C GLN A 506 6.44 11.05 29.38
N GLY A 507 6.70 11.52 28.17
CA GLY A 507 7.08 12.91 27.97
C GLY A 507 7.05 13.30 26.50
N PRO A 508 7.06 14.61 26.23
CA PRO A 508 7.03 15.10 24.86
C PRO A 508 8.37 14.82 24.17
N GLY A 509 8.34 14.73 22.85
CA GLY A 509 9.51 14.53 22.00
C GLY A 509 9.56 13.15 21.33
N PRO A 510 10.50 12.97 20.39
CA PRO A 510 10.58 11.76 19.57
C PRO A 510 11.19 10.57 20.32
N ASP A 511 11.99 10.82 21.37
CA ASP A 511 12.74 9.81 22.11
C ASP A 511 12.68 10.05 23.61
N ALA A 512 12.65 8.97 24.37
CA ALA A 512 12.74 9.00 25.81
C ALA A 512 14.14 9.40 26.29
N PRO A 513 14.27 10.43 27.14
CA PRO A 513 15.53 10.80 27.76
C PRO A 513 15.98 9.72 28.74
N LEU A 514 17.29 9.62 28.99
CA LEU A 514 17.88 8.58 29.84
C LEU A 514 17.28 8.50 31.26
N TRP A 515 16.78 9.63 31.81
CA TRP A 515 16.15 9.62 33.13
C TRP A 515 14.83 8.84 33.16
N ALA A 516 14.14 8.69 32.02
CA ALA A 516 12.92 7.91 31.90
C ALA A 516 13.13 6.40 32.11
N TYR A 517 14.39 5.96 32.08
CA TYR A 517 14.80 4.58 32.34
C TYR A 517 15.29 4.40 33.78
N ARG A 518 15.16 5.41 34.66
CA ARG A 518 15.69 5.35 36.03
C ARG A 518 14.56 5.39 37.04
N ALA A 519 14.62 4.50 38.02
CA ALA A 519 13.69 4.56 39.16
C ALA A 519 13.81 5.92 39.88
N PRO A 520 12.69 6.51 40.32
CA PRO A 520 12.73 7.74 41.11
C PRO A 520 13.55 7.50 42.38
N ILE A 521 14.56 8.35 42.61
CA ILE A 521 15.35 8.31 43.84
C ILE A 521 14.38 8.56 44.98
N LYS A 522 14.04 7.53 45.75
CA LYS A 522 13.34 7.70 47.03
C LYS A 522 14.31 8.44 47.94
N HIS A 523 14.12 9.76 48.09
CA HIS A 523 14.79 10.52 49.13
C HIS A 523 14.38 9.91 50.48
N PRO A 524 15.33 9.48 51.32
CA PRO A 524 15.05 8.94 52.66
C PRO A 524 14.46 9.99 53.59
#